data_AF-A0A7W5LGS2-F1
#
_entry.id   AF-A0A7W5LGS2-F1
#
_cell.length_a   1.000
_cell.length_b   1.000
_cell.length_c   1.000
_cell.angle_alpha   90.00
_cell.angle_beta   90.00
_cell.angle_gamma   90.00
#
_symmetry.space_group_name_H-M   'P 1'
#
loop_
_entity.id
_entity.type
_entity.pdbx_description
1 polymer ?
#
loop_
_entity_poly.entity_id
_entity_poly.type
_entity_poly.pdbx_seq_one_letter_code
_entity_poly.pdbx_strand_id
1 'polypeptide(L)'
;MDVTADFVYCRLHGSEELYVSGYDDKALDIWAGRIDDWTHGREPANANRVLKPLKRARKGRDVYVYFDNDVKVRAPADARALAERLGLAAPAIAKKHSKLVAA
;
A
#
# COMPACT_ATOMS: atom_id res chain seq x y z
N MET A 1 -6.86 -5.24 12.00
CA MET A 1 -6.08 -6.45 11.74
C MET A 1 -5.23 -6.68 12.96
N ASP A 2 -5.36 -7.84 13.60
CA ASP A 2 -4.42 -8.29 14.61
C ASP A 2 -3.07 -8.60 13.95
N VAL A 3 -1.97 -8.11 14.53
CA VAL A 3 -0.63 -8.35 14.01
C VAL A 3 -0.08 -9.64 14.63
N THR A 4 0.24 -10.63 13.80
CA THR A 4 0.62 -11.97 14.25
C THR A 4 2.08 -12.34 13.95
N ALA A 5 2.82 -11.46 13.25
CA ALA A 5 4.21 -11.66 12.86
C ALA A 5 5.06 -10.39 13.07
N ASP A 6 6.36 -10.52 12.83
CA ASP A 6 7.33 -9.44 12.79
C ASP A 6 7.33 -8.65 11.47
N PHE A 7 6.52 -9.09 10.50
CA PHE A 7 6.20 -8.37 9.27
C PHE A 7 4.68 -8.22 9.08
N VAL A 8 4.28 -7.36 8.15
CA VAL A 8 2.89 -7.20 7.71
C VAL A 8 2.81 -7.45 6.21
N TYR A 9 1.80 -8.21 5.78
CA TYR A 9 1.53 -8.50 4.38
C TYR A 9 0.08 -8.13 4.06
N CYS A 10 -0.13 -7.25 3.09
CA CYS A 10 -1.44 -6.73 2.70
C CYS A 10 -1.69 -6.91 1.21
N ARG A 11 -2.88 -7.40 0.86
CA ARG A 11 -3.42 -7.43 -0.51
C ARG A 11 -4.62 -6.51 -0.57
N LEU A 12 -4.55 -5.47 -1.40
CA LEU A 12 -5.54 -4.40 -1.51
C LEU A 12 -6.39 -4.62 -2.75
N HIS A 13 -7.69 -4.88 -2.55
CA HIS A 13 -8.60 -5.37 -3.59
C HIS A 13 -9.61 -4.31 -4.04
N GLY A 14 -9.49 -3.05 -3.60
CA GLY A 14 -10.48 -1.98 -3.81
C GLY A 14 -11.21 -1.59 -2.51
N SER A 15 -11.80 -0.39 -2.49
CA SER A 15 -12.38 0.22 -1.27
C SER A 15 -13.90 0.12 -1.15
N GLU A 16 -14.64 0.08 -2.25
CA GLU A 16 -16.12 0.12 -2.27
C GLU A 16 -16.73 -1.13 -2.91
N GLU A 17 -16.28 -1.46 -4.12
CA GLU A 17 -16.56 -2.73 -4.79
C GLU A 17 -15.28 -3.55 -4.89
N LEU A 18 -15.31 -4.76 -4.32
CA LEU A 18 -14.20 -5.70 -4.41
C LEU A 18 -13.86 -5.95 -5.88
N TYR A 19 -12.58 -5.78 -6.23
CA TYR A 19 -11.93 -5.94 -7.53
C TYR A 19 -12.21 -4.88 -8.59
N VAL A 20 -13.19 -3.99 -8.39
CA VAL A 20 -13.62 -3.02 -9.43
C VAL A 20 -13.26 -1.58 -9.06
N SER A 21 -13.26 -1.26 -7.76
CA SER A 21 -12.99 0.09 -7.30
C SER A 21 -11.49 0.37 -7.13
N GLY A 22 -11.06 1.52 -7.66
CA GLY A 22 -9.78 2.12 -7.28
C GLY A 22 -9.85 2.67 -5.86
N TYR A 23 -8.71 3.03 -5.29
CA TYR A 23 -8.68 3.77 -4.03
C TYR A 23 -8.78 5.27 -4.30
N ASP A 24 -9.70 5.96 -3.60
CA ASP A 24 -9.69 7.41 -3.57
C ASP A 24 -8.55 7.95 -2.69
N ASP A 25 -8.31 9.26 -2.76
CA ASP A 25 -7.20 9.88 -2.04
C ASP A 25 -7.28 9.66 -0.52
N LYS A 26 -8.49 9.71 0.04
CA LYS A 26 -8.74 9.52 1.47
C LYS A 26 -8.43 8.08 1.89
N ALA A 27 -8.79 7.09 1.09
CA ALA A 27 -8.50 5.71 1.37
C ALA A 27 -7.00 5.43 1.27
N LEU A 28 -6.30 6.04 0.30
CA LEU A 28 -4.84 5.97 0.22
C LEU A 28 -4.14 6.63 1.42
N ASP A 29 -4.66 7.75 1.93
CA ASP A 29 -4.11 8.39 3.14
C ASP A 29 -4.29 7.51 4.39
N ILE A 30 -5.45 6.85 4.51
CA ILE A 30 -5.69 5.89 5.59
C ILE A 30 -4.68 4.73 5.49
N TRP A 31 -4.43 4.21 4.29
CA TRP A 31 -3.44 3.15 4.09
C TRP A 31 -2.01 3.61 4.39
N ALA A 32 -1.64 4.82 3.96
CA ALA A 32 -0.33 5.40 4.27
C ALA A 32 -0.12 5.51 5.79
N GLY A 33 -1.12 6.01 6.53
CA GLY A 33 -1.06 6.08 8.00
C GLY A 33 -0.93 4.70 8.66
N ARG A 34 -1.65 3.68 8.15
CA ARG A 34 -1.52 2.31 8.66
C ARG A 34 -0.11 1.75 8.47
N ILE A 35 0.48 1.97 7.29
CA ILE A 35 1.83 1.52 6.95
C ILE A 35 2.86 2.24 7.83
N ASP A 36 2.71 3.56 8.04
CA ASP A 36 3.58 4.32 8.95
C ASP A 36 3.52 3.77 10.38
N ASP A 37 2.34 3.45 10.88
CA ASP A 37 2.20 2.86 12.22
C ASP A 37 2.95 1.53 12.34
N TRP A 38 2.74 0.62 11.39
CA TRP A 38 3.42 -0.68 11.42
C TRP A 38 4.93 -0.59 11.29
N THR A 39 5.44 0.27 10.38
CA THR A 39 6.88 0.50 10.19
C THR A 39 7.55 1.14 11.41
N HIS A 40 6.78 1.78 12.30
CA HIS A 40 7.27 2.32 13.57
C HIS A 40 6.94 1.46 14.80
N GLY A 41 6.50 0.22 14.57
CA GLY A 41 6.21 -0.77 15.61
C GLY A 41 4.90 -0.51 16.36
N ARG A 42 4.07 0.43 15.89
CA ARG A 42 2.73 0.73 16.41
C ARG A 42 1.69 -0.13 15.70
N GLU A 43 0.46 -0.04 16.18
CA GLU A 43 -0.71 -0.57 15.48
C GLU A 43 -1.67 0.57 15.12
N PRO A 44 -2.35 0.51 13.96
CA PRO A 44 -3.32 1.52 13.57
C PRO A 44 -4.44 1.68 14.59
N ALA A 45 -4.79 2.92 14.92
CA ALA A 45 -5.86 3.20 15.87
C ALA A 45 -7.21 2.63 15.41
N ASN A 46 -7.47 2.68 14.10
CA ASN A 46 -8.70 2.21 13.46
C ASN A 46 -8.67 0.72 13.05
N ALA A 47 -7.78 -0.08 13.63
CA ALA A 47 -7.75 -1.50 13.33
C ALA A 47 -8.95 -2.23 13.95
N ASN A 48 -9.69 -2.97 13.13
CA ASN A 48 -10.65 -3.97 13.60
C ASN A 48 -9.86 -5.17 14.15
N ARG A 49 -9.97 -5.47 15.45
CA ARG A 49 -9.14 -6.45 16.17
C ARG A 49 -10.01 -7.45 16.91
N VAL A 50 -9.55 -8.69 17.01
CA VAL A 50 -10.11 -9.71 17.90
C VAL A 50 -9.39 -9.68 19.25
N LEU A 51 -8.07 -9.43 19.26
CA LEU A 51 -7.27 -9.37 20.47
C LEU A 51 -7.12 -7.93 20.99
N LYS A 52 -6.62 -7.81 22.23
CA LYS A 52 -6.23 -6.51 22.78
C LYS A 52 -5.05 -5.92 21.97
N PRO A 53 -4.96 -4.59 21.81
CA PRO A 53 -3.84 -3.97 21.10
C PRO A 53 -2.48 -4.39 21.66
N LEU A 54 -1.53 -4.67 20.77
CA LEU A 54 -0.17 -4.97 21.19
C LEU A 54 0.50 -3.72 21.77
N LYS A 55 1.41 -3.92 22.73
CA LYS A 55 2.35 -2.87 23.13
C LYS A 55 3.22 -2.50 21.93
N ARG A 56 3.57 -1.22 21.81
CA ARG A 56 4.49 -0.74 20.77
C ARG A 56 5.77 -1.59 20.79
N ALA A 57 6.12 -2.17 19.65
CA ALA A 57 7.37 -2.87 19.46
C ALA A 57 8.54 -1.85 19.38
N ARG A 58 9.69 -2.20 19.95
CA ARG A 58 10.89 -1.35 19.87
C ARG A 58 11.43 -1.25 18.43
N LYS A 59 11.27 -2.32 17.65
CA LYS A 59 11.61 -2.34 16.22
C LYS A 59 10.34 -2.17 15.38
N GLY A 60 10.50 -1.51 14.24
CA GLY A 60 9.52 -1.49 13.17
C GLY A 60 9.28 -2.86 12.57
N ARG A 61 8.27 -2.95 11.70
CA ARG A 61 7.99 -4.14 10.89
C ARG A 61 8.24 -3.85 9.43
N ASP A 62 8.69 -4.86 8.71
CA ASP A 62 8.65 -4.83 7.25
C ASP A 62 7.19 -4.92 6.79
N VAL A 63 6.79 -4.07 5.86
CA VAL A 63 5.42 -4.00 5.36
C VAL A 63 5.42 -4.21 3.86
N TYR A 64 4.76 -5.27 3.42
CA TYR A 64 4.61 -5.65 2.02
C TYR A 64 3.16 -5.40 1.58
N VAL A 65 2.95 -4.56 0.56
CA VAL A 65 1.63 -4.18 0.06
C VAL A 65 1.52 -4.47 -1.43
N TYR A 66 0.51 -5.25 -1.81
CA TYR A 66 0.19 -5.61 -3.19
C TYR A 66 -1.20 -5.09 -3.54
N PHE A 67 -1.34 -4.47 -4.71
CA PHE A 67 -2.62 -4.02 -5.26
C PHE A 67 -3.13 -5.05 -6.26
N ASP A 68 -4.31 -5.62 -5.98
CA ASP A 68 -4.97 -6.66 -6.79
C ASP A 68 -6.32 -6.17 -7.35
N ASN A 69 -6.48 -4.85 -7.52
CA ASN A 69 -7.64 -4.21 -8.14
C ASN A 69 -7.41 -3.97 -9.65
N ASP A 70 -7.29 -5.05 -10.41
CA ASP A 70 -6.79 -5.03 -11.79
C ASP A 70 -7.86 -4.76 -12.87
N VAL A 71 -9.14 -4.69 -12.51
CA VAL A 71 -10.21 -4.30 -13.44
C VAL A 71 -9.98 -2.83 -13.84
N LYS A 72 -9.39 -2.63 -15.04
CA LYS A 72 -9.11 -1.33 -15.69
C LYS A 72 -7.84 -0.59 -15.21
N VAL A 73 -6.71 -1.28 -15.02
CA VAL A 73 -5.37 -0.68 -14.81
C VAL A 73 -5.22 0.28 -13.61
N ARG A 74 -6.04 0.11 -12.57
CA ARG A 74 -6.00 0.96 -11.36
C ARG A 74 -4.82 0.63 -10.44
N ALA A 75 -4.51 -0.66 -10.27
CA ALA A 75 -3.47 -1.12 -9.36
C ALA A 75 -2.12 -0.39 -9.49
N PRO A 76 -1.52 -0.17 -10.69
CA PRO A 76 -0.27 0.58 -10.80
C PRO A 76 -0.38 2.05 -10.41
N ALA A 77 -1.52 2.69 -10.70
CA ALA A 77 -1.76 4.09 -10.36
C ALA A 77 -1.90 4.26 -8.84
N ASP A 78 -2.68 3.40 -8.21
CA ASP A 78 -2.89 3.40 -6.76
C ASP A 78 -1.59 3.07 -6.01
N ALA A 79 -0.80 2.11 -6.51
CA ALA A 79 0.51 1.77 -5.96
C ALA A 79 1.48 2.96 -6.00
N ARG A 80 1.54 3.67 -7.13
CA ARG A 80 2.37 4.88 -7.25
C ARG A 80 1.89 5.97 -6.31
N ALA A 81 0.58 6.23 -6.27
CA ALA A 81 -0.01 7.26 -5.43
C ALA A 81 0.20 6.97 -3.92
N LEU A 82 0.21 5.70 -3.51
CA LEU A 82 0.56 5.29 -2.15
C LEU A 82 2.06 5.45 -1.89
N ALA A 83 2.93 5.05 -2.83
CA ALA A 83 4.38 5.21 -2.70
C ALA A 83 4.80 6.67 -2.57
N GLU A 84 4.15 7.58 -3.31
CA GLU A 84 4.35 9.04 -3.19
C GLU A 84 4.00 9.55 -1.79
N ARG A 85 2.86 9.14 -1.23
CA ARG A 85 2.45 9.49 0.15
C ARG A 85 3.43 9.00 1.21
N LEU A 86 4.06 7.86 0.98
CA LEU A 86 5.06 7.28 1.87
C LEU A 86 6.48 7.86 1.66
N GLY A 87 6.66 8.75 0.69
CA GLY A 87 7.98 9.29 0.34
C GLY A 87 8.92 8.27 -0.30
N LEU A 88 8.39 7.17 -0.84
CA LEU A 88 9.14 6.04 -1.42
C LEU A 88 9.33 6.16 -2.94
N ALA A 89 8.78 7.20 -3.57
CA ALA A 89 8.82 7.35 -5.02
C ALA A 89 10.25 7.69 -5.51
N ALA A 90 10.88 6.73 -6.19
CA ALA A 90 12.00 6.98 -7.12
C ALA A 90 11.46 7.62 -8.42
N PRO A 91 12.27 8.40 -9.18
CA PRO A 91 11.79 9.03 -10.41
C PRO A 91 11.28 7.97 -11.38
N ALA A 92 10.10 8.21 -11.95
CA ALA A 92 9.45 7.28 -12.87
C ALA A 92 10.42 6.84 -13.98
N ILE A 93 10.49 5.53 -14.23
CA ILE A 93 11.19 5.02 -15.42
C ILE A 93 10.44 5.57 -16.65
N ALA A 94 11.00 6.60 -17.28
CA ALA A 94 10.48 7.15 -18.51
C ALA A 94 10.52 6.08 -19.61
N LYS A 95 9.37 5.83 -20.26
CA LYS A 95 9.31 4.98 -21.46
C LYS A 95 10.24 5.55 -22.52
N LYS A 96 11.37 4.89 -22.81
CA LYS A 96 12.11 5.13 -24.05
C LYS A 96 11.26 4.64 -25.22
N HIS A 97 10.69 5.57 -25.98
CA HIS A 97 10.19 5.28 -27.32
C HIS A 97 11.40 5.06 -28.23
N SER A 98 11.73 3.80 -28.52
CA SER A 98 12.63 3.43 -29.60
C SER A 98 11.79 3.16 -30.85
N LYS A 99 11.61 4.15 -31.72
CA LYS A 99 11.32 3.86 -33.13
C LYS A 99 12.64 3.42 -33.77
N LEU A 100 12.83 2.12 -33.97
CA LEU A 100 13.84 1.63 -34.89
C LEU A 100 13.20 1.61 -36.29
N VAL A 101 13.66 2.50 -37.16
CA VAL A 101 13.46 2.37 -38.60
C VAL A 101 14.63 1.52 -39.09
N ALA A 102 14.36 0.35 -39.65
CA ALA A 102 15.32 -0.41 -40.43
C ALA A 102 15.19 0.01 -41.89
N ALA A 103 16.33 0.33 -42.50
CA ALA A 103 16.47 0.54 -43.94
C ALA A 103 16.39 -0.79 -44.71
#